data_AF-A0A3B9L8P1-F1
#
_entry.id   AF-A0A3B9L8P1-F1
#
_cell.length_a   1.000
_cell.length_b   1.000
_cell.length_c   1.000
_cell.angle_alpha   90.00
_cell.angle_beta   90.00
_cell.angle_gamma   90.00
#
_symmetry.space_group_name_H-M   'P 1'
#
loop_
_entity.id
_entity.type
_entity.pdbx_description
1 polymer ?
#
loop_
_entity_poly.entity_id
_entity_poly.type
_entity_poly.pdbx_seq_one_letter_code
_entity_poly.pdbx_strand_id
1 'polypeptide(L)' 'ADVFDALTSVRPYKEAWSIDSAIQYIEEEGGKHFDPDVVKILSKVRPRLEKIYAEYSN' A
#
# COMPACT_ATOMS: atom_id res chain seq x y z
N ALA A 1 1.83 -22.86 21.17
CA ALA A 1 2.90 -22.07 20.53
C ALA A 1 2.60 -21.83 19.03
N ASP A 2 1.32 -21.68 18.64
CA ASP A 2 0.93 -21.62 17.21
C ASP A 2 0.91 -20.20 16.61
N VAL A 3 0.80 -19.16 17.45
CA VAL A 3 0.64 -17.78 16.97
C VAL A 3 1.98 -17.21 16.46
N PHE A 4 3.09 -17.64 17.06
CA PHE A 4 4.42 -17.15 16.69
C PHE A 4 4.84 -17.66 15.30
N ASP A 5 4.53 -18.92 14.99
CA ASP A 5 4.84 -19.55 13.70
C ASP A 5 3.96 -19.04 12.55
N ALA A 6 2.71 -18.66 12.86
CA ALA A 6 1.80 -18.00 11.93
C ALA A 6 2.23 -16.57 11.57
N LEU A 7 3.01 -15.91 12.44
CA LEU A 7 3.56 -14.56 12.23
C LEU A 7 4.94 -14.57 11.56
N THR A 8 5.68 -15.68 11.60
CA THR A 8 7.00 -15.83 10.97
C THR A 8 6.95 -16.47 9.58
N SER A 9 5.81 -17.06 9.18
CA SER A 9 5.62 -17.63 7.85
C SER A 9 5.45 -16.55 6.77
N VAL A 10 6.47 -16.41 5.94
CA VAL A 10 6.47 -15.62 4.70
C VAL A 10 5.34 -16.10 3.82
N ARG A 11 4.30 -15.27 3.65
CA ARG A 11 3.18 -15.56 2.74
C ARG A 11 3.60 -15.16 1.31
N PRO A 12 3.82 -16.10 0.37
CA PRO A 12 4.39 -15.83 -0.95
C PRO A 12 3.36 -15.48 -2.05
N TYR A 13 2.10 -15.19 -1.72
CA TYR A 13 1.00 -15.31 -2.70
C TYR A 13 0.06 -14.11 -2.81
N LYS A 14 0.59 -12.89 -2.76
CA LYS A 14 -0.12 -11.79 -3.39
C LYS A 14 0.92 -11.07 -4.22
N GLU A 15 0.76 -11.10 -5.54
CA GLU A 15 1.50 -10.17 -6.39
C GLU A 15 1.36 -8.80 -5.75
N ALA A 16 2.51 -8.20 -5.44
CA ALA A 16 2.52 -6.87 -4.87
C ALA A 16 1.68 -6.01 -5.81
N TRP A 17 0.59 -5.45 -5.29
CA TRP A 17 -0.19 -4.51 -6.06
C TRP A 17 0.76 -3.46 -6.62
N SER A 18 0.59 -3.12 -7.89
CA SER A 18 1.29 -1.97 -8.45
C SER A 18 0.95 -0.76 -7.58
N ILE A 19 1.88 0.19 -7.49
CA ILE A 19 1.64 1.44 -6.75
C ILE A 19 0.34 2.09 -7.21
N ASP A 20 0.05 2.06 -8.51
CA ASP A 20 -1.20 2.57 -9.07
C ASP A 20 -2.42 1.84 -8.51
N SER A 21 -2.43 0.51 -8.51
CA SER A 21 -3.56 -0.27 -7.96
C SER A 21 -3.74 -0.04 -6.46
N ALA A 22 -2.65 0.10 -5.70
CA ALA A 22 -2.71 0.40 -4.28
C ALA A 22 -3.25 1.79 -3.99
N ILE A 23 -2.81 2.81 -4.73
CA ILE A 23 -3.29 4.18 -4.57
C ILE A 23 -4.76 4.28 -5.01
N GLN A 24 -5.12 3.70 -6.14
CA GLN A 24 -6.49 3.71 -6.64
C GLN A 24 -7.46 3.09 -5.63
N TYR A 25 -7.11 1.94 -5.04
CA TYR A 25 -7.93 1.32 -4.01
C TYR A 25 -8.10 2.20 -2.76
N ILE A 26 -7.04 2.86 -2.31
CA ILE A 26 -7.10 3.77 -1.16
C ILE A 26 -7.97 4.99 -1.49
N GLU A 27 -7.91 5.51 -2.72
CA GLU A 27 -8.77 6.58 -3.19
C GLU A 27 -10.26 6.15 -3.25
N GLU A 28 -10.54 4.93 -3.73
CA GLU A 28 -11.90 4.37 -3.83
C GLU A 28 -12.53 4.05 -2.46
N GLU A 29 -11.72 3.66 -1.48
CA GLU A 29 -12.16 3.38 -0.10
C GLU A 29 -12.01 4.59 0.84
N GLY A 30 -11.60 5.73 0.31
CA GLY A 30 -11.49 7.01 1.00
C GLY A 30 -12.86 7.53 1.46
N GLY A 31 -13.00 7.75 2.76
CA GLY A 31 -14.27 8.14 3.39
C GLY A 31 -15.14 6.97 3.88
N LYS A 32 -14.72 5.71 3.66
CA LYS A 32 -15.34 4.51 4.24
C LYS A 32 -14.41 3.80 5.22
N HIS A 33 -13.29 3.30 4.72
CA HIS A 33 -12.28 2.58 5.49
C HIS A 33 -11.05 3.45 5.80
N PHE A 34 -10.78 4.43 4.95
CA PHE A 34 -9.68 5.37 5.13
C PHE A 34 -10.20 6.77 5.44
N ASP A 35 -9.47 7.49 6.28
CA ASP A 35 -9.76 8.88 6.57
C ASP A 35 -9.61 9.73 5.29
N PRO A 36 -10.62 10.53 4.91
CA PRO A 36 -10.56 11.34 3.70
C PRO A 36 -9.39 12.34 3.69
N ASP A 37 -8.93 12.82 4.85
CA ASP A 37 -7.75 13.68 4.92
C ASP A 37 -6.46 12.91 4.63
N VAL A 38 -6.39 11.63 5.04
CA VAL A 38 -5.27 10.75 4.71
C VAL A 38 -5.21 10.45 3.21
N VAL A 39 -6.35 10.16 2.58
CA VAL A 39 -6.44 9.96 1.13
C VAL A 39 -6.02 11.22 0.38
N LYS A 40 -6.45 12.39 0.84
CA LYS A 40 -6.07 13.68 0.25
C LYS A 40 -4.58 13.98 0.37
N ILE A 41 -3.95 13.60 1.48
CA ILE A 41 -2.49 13.71 1.65
C ILE A 41 -1.78 12.70 0.74
N LEU A 42 -2.31 11.47 0.61
CA LEU A 42 -1.75 10.43 -0.24
C LEU A 42 -1.60 10.91 -1.69
N SER A 43 -2.64 11.51 -2.28
CA SER A 43 -2.57 12.04 -3.65
C SER A 43 -1.54 13.17 -3.79
N LYS A 44 -1.24 13.93 -2.73
CA LYS A 44 -0.18 14.96 -2.74
C LYS A 44 1.23 14.36 -2.69
N VAL A 45 1.41 13.27 -1.95
CA VAL A 45 2.72 12.61 -1.81
C VAL A 45 2.97 11.54 -2.89
N ARG A 46 1.94 11.19 -3.68
CA ARG A 46 2.00 10.23 -4.78
C ARG A 46 3.22 10.42 -5.71
N PRO A 47 3.54 11.62 -6.24
CA PRO A 47 4.69 11.78 -7.13
C PRO A 47 6.03 11.43 -6.46
N ARG A 48 6.13 11.63 -5.14
CA ARG A 48 7.31 11.26 -4.35
C ARG A 48 7.37 9.76 -4.11
N LEU A 49 6.22 9.12 -3.86
CA LEU A 49 6.13 7.66 -3.70
C LEU A 49 6.51 6.94 -4.99
N GLU A 50 6.01 7.40 -6.14
CA GLU A 50 6.37 6.85 -7.46
C GLU A 50 7.88 6.96 -7.72
N LYS A 51 8.48 8.10 -7.37
CA LYS A 51 9.93 8.30 -7.52
C LYS A 51 10.75 7.33 -6.65
N ILE A 52 10.39 7.19 -5.37
CA ILE A 52 11.06 6.28 -4.45
C ILE A 52 10.89 4.84 -4.95
N TYR A 53 9.69 4.44 -5.35
CA TYR A 53 9.45 3.10 -5.85
C TYR A 53 10.22 2.80 -7.13
N ALA A 54 10.29 3.74 -8.07
CA ALA A 54 11.12 3.60 -9.25
C ALA A 54 12.62 3.47 -8.93
N GLU A 55 13.08 4.13 -7.86
CA GLU A 55 14.48 4.09 -7.40
C GLU A 55 14.85 2.77 -6.70
N TYR A 56 13.91 2.12 -6.01
CA TYR A 56 14.12 0.86 -5.29
C TYR A 56 13.62 -0.39 -6.02
N SER A 57 12.93 -0.26 -7.15
CA SER A 57 12.42 -1.38 -7.96
C SER A 57 13.43 -1.86 -9.03
N ASN A 58 14.72 -1.54 -8.87
CA ASN A 58 15.82 -1.92 -9.76
C ASN A 58 16.91 -2.71 -9.03
#